data_AF-G4FIB4-F1
#
_entry.id   AF-G4FIB4-F1
#
_cell.length_a   1.000
_cell.length_b   1.000
_cell.length_c   1.000
_cell.angle_alpha   90.00
_cell.angle_beta   90.00
_cell.angle_gamma   90.00
#
_symmetry.space_group_name_H-M   'P 1'
#
loop_
_entity.id
_entity.type
_entity.pdbx_description
1 polymer ?
#
loop_
_entity_poly.entity_id
_entity_poly.type
_entity_poly.pdbx_seq_one_letter_code
_entity_poly.pdbx_strand_id
1 'polypeptide(L)'
;MASRDRIRAVFADPQLDGMDRLYQAIGAMLKDGVAFDSAYAQVVQSGADSAKTWIRFCVQSASRFDEPPEESEFLAVLEECCREHVGV
;
A
#
# COMPACT_ATOMS: atom_id res chain seq x y z
N MET A 1 12.00 12.57 -6.11
CA MET A 1 11.78 11.66 -7.28
C MET A 1 12.38 10.28 -7.03
N ALA A 2 13.64 10.13 -6.60
CA ALA A 2 14.26 8.81 -6.37
C ALA A 2 13.55 7.91 -5.32
N SER A 3 12.94 8.47 -4.28
CA SER A 3 12.28 7.69 -3.21
C SER A 3 11.01 7.00 -3.71
N ARG A 4 10.11 7.70 -4.41
CA ARG A 4 8.85 7.13 -4.94
C ARG A 4 9.07 5.99 -5.93
N ASP A 5 10.05 6.09 -6.82
CA ASP A 5 10.35 5.00 -7.76
C ASP A 5 10.88 3.75 -7.05
N ARG A 6 11.70 3.92 -6.01
CA ARG A 6 12.15 2.79 -5.17
C ARG A 6 10.99 2.18 -4.39
N ILE A 7 10.09 3.00 -3.85
CA ILE A 7 8.88 2.53 -3.15
C ILE A 7 7.99 1.73 -4.11
N ARG A 8 7.74 2.25 -5.33
CA ARG A 8 7.04 1.51 -6.39
C ARG A 8 7.70 0.17 -6.71
N ALA A 9 9.03 0.13 -6.79
CA ALA A 9 9.74 -1.11 -7.04
C ALA A 9 9.54 -2.14 -5.93
N VAL A 10 9.37 -1.71 -4.66
CA VAL A 10 8.96 -2.61 -3.58
C VAL A 10 7.52 -3.07 -3.78
N PHE A 11 6.58 -2.18 -4.12
CA PHE A 11 5.19 -2.55 -4.38
C PHE A 11 5.01 -3.52 -5.56
N ALA A 12 5.89 -3.44 -6.56
CA ALA A 12 5.94 -4.33 -7.71
C ALA A 12 6.73 -5.63 -7.44
N ASP A 13 7.26 -5.82 -6.24
CA ASP A 13 8.08 -6.98 -5.92
C ASP A 13 7.21 -8.26 -5.82
N PRO A 14 7.52 -9.31 -6.62
CA PRO A 14 6.78 -10.57 -6.60
C PRO A 14 6.79 -11.30 -5.25
N GLN A 15 7.72 -10.98 -4.35
CA GLN A 15 7.81 -11.58 -3.02
C GLN A 15 6.73 -11.08 -2.05
N LEU A 16 6.01 -10.01 -2.40
CA LEU A 16 4.92 -9.46 -1.63
C LEU A 16 3.58 -10.05 -2.08
N ASP A 17 3.40 -11.32 -1.77
CA ASP A 17 2.16 -12.03 -2.06
C ASP A 17 0.98 -11.45 -1.24
N GLY A 18 -0.11 -11.10 -1.93
CA GLY A 18 -1.33 -10.55 -1.33
C GLY A 18 -1.54 -9.04 -1.48
N MET A 19 -0.64 -8.30 -2.14
CA MET A 19 -0.82 -6.85 -2.36
C MET A 19 -2.05 -6.53 -3.22
N ASP A 20 -2.40 -7.39 -4.18
CA ASP A 20 -3.64 -7.25 -4.95
C ASP A 20 -4.89 -7.21 -4.06
N ARG A 21 -4.93 -8.01 -2.98
CA ARG A 21 -6.07 -8.00 -2.05
C ARG A 21 -6.13 -6.72 -1.22
N LEU A 22 -4.97 -6.13 -0.91
CA LEU A 22 -4.88 -4.84 -0.26
C LEU A 22 -5.41 -3.74 -1.19
N TYR A 23 -4.93 -3.71 -2.44
CA TYR A 23 -5.38 -2.74 -3.44
C TYR A 23 -6.87 -2.87 -3.75
N GLN A 24 -7.38 -4.09 -3.87
CA GLN A 24 -8.79 -4.33 -4.10
C GLN A 24 -9.66 -3.88 -2.92
N ALA A 25 -9.25 -4.15 -1.68
CA ALA A 25 -10.01 -3.76 -0.49
C ALA A 25 -10.08 -2.23 -0.33
N ILE A 26 -8.94 -1.54 -0.47
CA ILE A 26 -8.88 -0.08 -0.39
C ILE A 26 -9.57 0.54 -1.61
N GLY A 27 -9.27 0.05 -2.81
CA GLY A 27 -9.81 0.54 -4.07
C GLY A 27 -11.33 0.40 -4.20
N ALA A 28 -11.94 -0.65 -3.61
CA ALA A 28 -13.38 -0.78 -3.53
C ALA A 28 -14.01 0.36 -2.71
N MET A 29 -13.42 0.70 -1.55
CA MET A 29 -13.89 1.80 -0.73
C MET A 29 -13.67 3.16 -1.41
N LEU A 30 -12.56 3.34 -2.13
CA LEU A 30 -12.31 4.53 -2.94
C LEU A 30 -13.38 4.71 -4.03
N LYS A 31 -13.81 3.63 -4.70
CA LYS A 31 -14.92 3.66 -5.67
C LYS A 31 -16.24 4.09 -5.05
N ASP A 32 -16.48 3.70 -3.80
CA ASP A 32 -17.66 4.09 -3.04
C ASP A 32 -17.57 5.54 -2.49
N GLY A 33 -16.50 6.27 -2.83
CA GLY A 33 -16.30 7.66 -2.43
C GLY A 33 -15.70 7.84 -1.03
N VAL A 34 -15.23 6.75 -0.41
CA VAL A 34 -14.53 6.82 0.89
C VAL A 34 -13.14 7.41 0.69
N ALA A 35 -12.73 8.30 1.60
CA ALA A 35 -11.38 8.87 1.58
C ALA A 35 -10.32 7.79 1.83
N PHE A 36 -9.17 7.91 1.16
CA PHE A 36 -8.07 6.94 1.26
C PHE A 36 -7.63 6.68 2.70
N ASP A 37 -7.41 7.72 3.51
CA ASP A 37 -7.05 7.58 4.93
C ASP A 37 -8.04 6.72 5.72
N SER A 38 -9.34 6.91 5.48
CA SER A 38 -10.38 6.14 6.17
C SER A 38 -10.43 4.68 5.70
N ALA A 39 -10.31 4.45 4.39
CA ALA A 39 -10.26 3.12 3.81
C ALA A 39 -9.02 2.34 4.29
N TYR A 40 -7.86 2.98 4.27
CA TYR A 40 -6.60 2.43 4.77
C TYR A 40 -6.70 2.09 6.25
N ALA A 41 -7.16 3.03 7.09
CA ALA A 41 -7.31 2.81 8.52
C ALA A 41 -8.27 1.64 8.81
N GLN A 42 -9.33 1.48 8.03
CA GLN A 42 -10.29 0.39 8.18
C GLN A 42 -9.67 -0.97 7.82
N VAL A 43 -8.91 -1.05 6.73
CA VAL A 43 -8.23 -2.28 6.31
C VAL A 43 -7.13 -2.69 7.32
N VAL A 44 -6.37 -1.73 7.83
CA VAL A 44 -5.34 -1.97 8.85
C VAL A 44 -5.97 -2.43 10.16
N GLN A 45 -7.06 -1.79 10.60
CA GLN A 45 -7.77 -2.15 11.83
C GLN A 45 -8.52 -3.47 11.75
N SER A 46 -8.95 -3.90 10.56
CA SER A 46 -9.69 -5.16 10.41
C SER A 46 -8.83 -6.39 10.67
N GLY A 47 -7.49 -6.26 10.68
CA GLY A 47 -6.56 -7.37 10.88
C GLY A 47 -6.66 -8.47 9.81
N ALA A 48 -7.27 -8.15 8.66
CA ALA A 48 -7.43 -9.09 7.55
C ALA A 48 -6.08 -9.51 6.97
N ASP A 49 -6.06 -10.51 6.09
CA ASP A 49 -4.83 -10.93 5.41
C ASP A 49 -4.15 -9.76 4.68
N SER A 50 -4.93 -8.78 4.20
CA SER A 50 -4.44 -7.51 3.63
C SER A 50 -3.59 -6.70 4.62
N ALA A 51 -3.98 -6.63 5.91
CA ALA A 51 -3.21 -5.95 6.95
C ALA A 51 -1.90 -6.69 7.26
N LYS A 52 -1.91 -8.03 7.24
CA LYS A 52 -0.70 -8.84 7.42
C LYS A 52 0.27 -8.67 6.26
N THR A 53 -0.23 -8.60 5.03
CA THR A 53 0.57 -8.29 3.84
C THR A 53 1.18 -6.90 3.95
N TRP A 54 0.41 -5.91 4.42
CA TRP A 54 0.93 -4.56 4.66
C TRP A 54 2.05 -4.52 5.71
N ILE A 55 1.89 -5.23 6.83
CA ILE A 55 2.96 -5.33 7.85
C ILE A 55 4.21 -5.98 7.25
N ARG A 56 4.06 -7.03 6.45
CA ARG A 56 5.18 -7.69 5.76
C ARG A 56 5.87 -6.74 4.77
N PHE A 57 5.11 -5.92 4.06
CA PHE A 57 5.62 -4.86 3.20
C PHE A 57 6.46 -3.84 3.97
N CYS A 58 5.97 -3.33 5.10
CA CYS A 58 6.73 -2.38 5.92
C CYS A 58 8.05 -2.98 6.42
N VAL A 59 8.04 -4.25 6.86
CA VAL A 59 9.24 -4.97 7.32
C VAL A 59 10.25 -5.18 6.18
N GLN A 60 9.79 -5.56 4.98
CA GLN A 60 10.68 -5.73 3.82
C GLN A 60 11.20 -4.38 3.29
N SER A 61 10.41 -3.32 3.36
CA SER A 61 10.88 -1.98 3.01
C SER A 61 11.97 -1.54 3.97
N ALA A 62 11.75 -1.68 5.28
CA ALA A 62 12.74 -1.30 6.30
C ALA A 62 14.08 -2.05 6.16
N SER A 63 14.10 -3.25 5.58
CA SER A 63 15.35 -3.98 5.31
C SER A 63 16.03 -3.60 3.99
N ARG A 64 15.32 -2.94 3.06
CA ARG A 64 15.83 -2.50 1.76
C ARG A 64 16.26 -1.04 1.72
N PHE A 65 15.82 -0.24 2.69
CA PHE A 65 16.16 1.17 2.81
C PHE A 65 17.07 1.39 4.02
N ASP A 66 18.30 1.86 3.81
CA ASP A 66 19.19 2.32 4.91
C ASP A 66 18.56 3.50 5.68
N GLU A 67 17.81 4.35 4.98
CA GLU A 67 16.99 5.41 5.56
C GLU A 67 15.55 5.22 5.05
N PRO A 68 14.61 4.78 5.90
CA PRO A 68 13.25 4.49 5.47
C PRO A 68 12.56 5.78 5.01
N PRO A 69 11.86 5.75 3.85
CA PRO A 69 11.04 6.88 3.41
C PRO A 69 9.98 7.25 4.45
N GLU A 70 9.49 8.50 4.40
CA GLU A 70 8.40 8.93 5.26
C GLU A 70 7.13 8.11 5.00
N GLU A 71 6.36 7.84 6.05
CA GLU A 71 5.10 7.10 5.95
C GLU A 71 4.14 7.75 4.93
N SER A 72 4.10 9.08 4.88
CA SER A 72 3.31 9.85 3.92
C SER A 72 3.69 9.57 2.46
N GLU A 73 4.97 9.35 2.15
CA GLU A 73 5.41 8.98 0.80
C GLU A 73 4.97 7.55 0.44
N PHE A 74 5.01 6.62 1.39
CA PHE A 74 4.50 5.26 1.20
C PHE A 74 3.00 5.25 0.96
N LEU A 75 2.25 6.00 1.76
CA LEU A 75 0.80 6.12 1.64
C LEU A 75 0.41 6.75 0.31
N ALA A 76 1.12 7.77 -0.16
CA ALA A 76 0.88 8.37 -1.47
C ALA A 76 1.07 7.37 -2.62
N VAL A 77 2.12 6.54 -2.59
CA VAL A 77 2.34 5.51 -3.62
C VAL A 77 1.31 4.39 -3.51
N LEU A 78 0.94 3.98 -2.30
CA LEU A 78 -0.12 2.99 -2.07
C LEU A 78 -1.44 3.49 -2.67
N GLU A 79 -1.80 4.76 -2.45
CA GLU A 79 -3.00 5.36 -3.00
C GLU A 79 -2.99 5.36 -4.53
N GLU A 80 -1.88 5.78 -5.15
CA GLU A 80 -1.68 5.74 -6.60
C GLU A 80 -1.91 4.31 -7.13
N CYS A 81 -1.27 3.30 -6.54
CA CYS A 81 -1.44 1.90 -6.94
C CYS A 81 -2.88 1.38 -6.74
N CYS A 82 -3.56 1.75 -5.64
CA CYS A 82 -4.95 1.37 -5.42
C CYS A 82 -5.87 1.94 -6.51
N ARG A 83 -5.70 3.23 -6.84
CA ARG A 83 -6.48 3.93 -7.87
C ARG A 83 -6.25 3.34 -9.26
N GLU A 84 -4.98 3.12 -9.63
CA GLU A 84 -4.60 2.45 -10.88
C GLU A 84 -5.22 1.05 -10.99
N HIS A 85 -5.21 0.28 -9.91
CA HIS A 85 -5.75 -1.08 -9.88
C HIS A 85 -7.27 -1.13 -10.10
N VAL A 86 -8.02 -0.16 -9.56
CA VAL A 86 -9.48 -0.10 -9.74
C VAL A 86 -9.93 0.76 -10.92
N GLY A 87 -9.00 1.46 -11.59
CA GLY A 87 -9.27 2.31 -12.75
C GLY A 87 -10.02 3.59 -12.40
N VAL A 88 -9.70 4.22 -11.26
CA VAL A 88 -10.31 5.47 -10.76
C VAL A 88 -9.32 6.62 -10.84
#